data_AF-A0A929VS52-F1
#
_entry.id   AF-A0A929VS52-F1
#
_cell.length_a   1.000
_cell.length_b   1.000
_cell.length_c   1.000
_cell.angle_alpha   90.00
_cell.angle_beta   90.00
_cell.angle_gamma   90.00
#
_symmetry.space_group_name_H-M   'P 1'
#
loop_
_entity.id
_entity.type
_entity.pdbx_description
1 polymer ?
#
loop_
_entity_poly.entity_id
_entity_poly.type
_entity_poly.pdbx_seq_one_letter_code
_entity_poly.pdbx_strand_id
1 'polypeptide(L)'
;NLVSLRSGYATGLLDARHIDGDLTLGVGRDGEPYEGIGRGVLNIAGLPVYRDQSGAAATPTSDSTRTMTSLETRRLLFIINAYDGNRAHTEAAVAYALELLRRYADTHDERVVYF
;
A
#
# COMPACT_ATOMS: atom_id res chain seq x y z
N ASN A 1 -0.20 -11.04 -4.70
CA ASN A 1 -1.58 -10.79 -5.20
C ASN A 1 -2.64 -11.82 -4.77
N LEU A 2 -2.36 -12.80 -3.89
CA LEU A 2 -3.41 -13.76 -3.47
C LEU A 2 -4.55 -13.10 -2.69
N VAL A 3 -4.25 -12.09 -1.86
CA VAL A 3 -5.26 -11.34 -1.09
C VAL A 3 -6.25 -10.66 -2.03
N SER A 4 -5.76 -9.88 -2.99
CA SER A 4 -6.61 -9.16 -3.95
C SER A 4 -7.43 -10.11 -4.83
N LEU A 5 -6.86 -11.23 -5.28
CA LEU A 5 -7.59 -12.24 -6.05
C LEU A 5 -8.75 -12.86 -5.26
N ARG A 6 -8.60 -13.03 -3.93
CA ARG A 6 -9.63 -13.65 -3.09
C ARG A 6 -10.68 -12.65 -2.61
N SER A 7 -10.28 -11.43 -2.26
CA SER A 7 -11.19 -10.42 -1.70
C SER A 7 -11.81 -9.50 -2.75
N GLY A 8 -11.15 -9.32 -3.90
CA GLY A 8 -11.52 -8.29 -4.88
C GLY A 8 -11.00 -6.88 -4.53
N TYR A 9 -10.32 -6.69 -3.39
CA TYR A 9 -9.76 -5.40 -3.02
C TYR A 9 -8.41 -5.14 -3.67
N ALA A 10 -8.16 -3.91 -4.09
CA ALA A 10 -6.84 -3.47 -4.50
C ALA A 10 -5.90 -3.46 -3.28
N THR A 11 -4.65 -3.86 -3.48
CA THR A 11 -3.65 -3.96 -2.42
C THR A 11 -2.33 -3.32 -2.86
N GLY A 12 -1.63 -2.66 -1.95
CA GLY A 12 -0.29 -2.09 -2.16
C GLY A 12 0.69 -2.59 -1.10
N LEU A 13 1.95 -2.79 -1.48
CA LEU A 13 3.00 -3.28 -0.58
C LEU A 13 4.21 -2.33 -0.65
N LEU A 14 4.47 -1.63 0.45
CA LEU A 14 5.53 -0.63 0.52
C LEU A 14 6.63 -1.05 1.51
N ASP A 15 7.89 -0.73 1.20
CA ASP A 15 8.98 -0.82 2.16
C ASP A 15 8.85 0.33 3.17
N ALA A 16 8.48 0.00 4.40
CA ALA A 16 8.26 0.98 5.46
C ALA A 16 9.54 1.74 5.84
N ARG A 17 10.73 1.27 5.44
CA ARG A 17 11.99 2.02 5.64
C ARG A 17 12.07 3.28 4.77
N HIS A 18 11.32 3.34 3.66
CA HIS A 18 11.30 4.50 2.77
C HIS A 18 10.15 5.46 3.06
N ILE A 19 9.36 5.21 4.11
CA ILE A 19 8.29 6.09 4.56
C ILE A 19 8.87 7.11 5.54
N ASP A 20 8.64 8.38 5.25
CA ASP A 20 9.15 9.51 6.03
C ASP A 20 8.05 10.13 6.91
N GLY A 21 8.06 9.77 8.20
CA GLY A 21 7.03 10.18 9.14
C GLY A 21 5.71 9.42 8.95
N ASP A 22 4.59 10.09 9.20
CA ASP A 22 3.26 9.48 9.10
C ASP A 22 2.76 9.43 7.66
N LEU A 23 2.06 8.35 7.33
CA LEU A 23 1.36 8.22 6.06
C LEU A 23 -0.06 8.79 6.17
N THR A 24 -0.40 9.68 5.25
CA THR A 24 -1.72 10.32 5.16
C THR A 24 -2.34 10.09 3.79
N LEU A 25 -3.67 10.10 3.71
CA LEU A 25 -4.38 10.04 2.43
C LEU A 25 -4.73 11.45 1.98
N GLY A 26 -4.33 11.80 0.76
CA GLY A 26 -4.63 13.08 0.14
C GLY A 26 -4.94 12.95 -1.35
N VAL A 27 -4.87 14.08 -2.06
CA VAL A 27 -5.13 14.16 -3.50
C VAL A 27 -3.84 14.54 -4.23
N GLY A 28 -3.56 13.88 -5.34
CA GLY A 28 -2.41 14.17 -6.18
C GLY A 28 -2.53 15.54 -6.83
N ARG A 29 -1.41 16.27 -6.87
CA ARG A 29 -1.36 17.65 -7.38
C ARG A 29 -1.03 17.66 -8.87
N ASP A 30 -1.45 18.71 -9.56
CA ASP A 30 -1.06 18.93 -10.95
C ASP A 30 0.47 19.04 -11.07
N GLY A 31 1.05 18.31 -12.03
CA GLY A 31 2.50 18.24 -12.22
C GLY A 31 3.29 17.57 -11.09
N GLU A 32 2.64 16.91 -10.12
CA GLU A 32 3.35 16.22 -9.04
C GLU A 32 4.24 15.08 -9.59
N PRO A 33 5.55 15.08 -9.31
CA PRO A 33 6.43 14.00 -9.76
C PRO A 33 6.00 12.66 -9.15
N TYR A 34 5.71 11.69 -10.02
CA TYR A 34 5.38 10.34 -9.62
C TYR A 34 5.90 9.33 -10.63
N GLU A 35 6.64 8.34 -10.15
CA GLU A 35 7.09 7.22 -10.95
C GLU A 35 6.52 5.92 -10.39
N GLY A 36 5.74 5.22 -11.21
CA GLY A 36 5.12 3.95 -10.85
C GLY A 36 6.02 2.77 -11.20
N ILE A 37 5.98 1.73 -10.37
CA ILE A 37 6.77 0.50 -10.57
C ILE A 37 6.41 -0.13 -11.92
N GLY A 38 7.40 -0.22 -12.82
CA GLY A 38 7.21 -0.80 -14.16
C GLY A 38 6.27 0.00 -15.08
N ARG A 39 5.93 1.24 -14.70
CA ARG A 39 5.04 2.14 -15.45
C ARG A 39 5.73 3.41 -15.92
N GLY A 40 6.88 3.75 -15.32
CA GLY A 40 7.55 5.03 -15.56
C GLY A 40 6.77 6.19 -14.94
N VAL A 41 6.94 7.38 -15.49
CA VAL A 41 6.30 8.60 -15.00
C VAL A 41 4.79 8.55 -15.21
N LEU A 42 4.02 8.84 -14.16
CA LEU A 42 2.55 8.85 -14.20
C LEU A 42 2.01 10.22 -13.76
N ASN A 43 0.90 10.63 -14.38
CA ASN A 43 0.11 11.75 -13.89
C ASN A 43 -0.85 11.26 -12.79
N ILE A 44 -0.68 11.79 -11.58
CA ILE A 44 -1.52 11.46 -10.42
C ILE A 44 -2.49 12.59 -10.03
N ALA A 45 -2.58 13.66 -10.82
CA ALA A 45 -3.45 14.80 -10.52
C ALA A 45 -4.90 14.36 -10.31
N GLY A 46 -5.49 14.75 -9.18
CA GLY A 46 -6.87 14.42 -8.82
C GLY A 46 -7.10 12.98 -8.34
N LEU A 47 -6.08 12.12 -8.32
CA LEU A 47 -6.18 10.75 -7.79
C LEU A 47 -5.98 10.73 -6.28
N PRO A 48 -6.52 9.73 -5.56
CA PRO A 48 -6.13 9.47 -4.17
C PRO A 48 -4.64 9.08 -4.11
N VAL A 49 -3.92 9.65 -3.14
CA VAL A 49 -2.49 9.41 -2.96
C VAL A 49 -2.19 9.18 -1.49
N TYR A 50 -1.47 8.11 -1.19
CA TYR A 50 -0.81 7.92 0.08
C TYR A 50 0.45 8.78 0.10
N ARG A 51 0.58 9.68 1.07
CA ARG A 51 1.64 10.69 1.13
C ARG A 51 2.31 10.63 2.48
N ASP A 52 3.63 10.79 2.48
CA ASP A 52 4.43 11.01 3.66
C ASP A 52 5.09 12.41 3.58
N GLN A 53 6.02 12.73 4.48
CA GLN A 53 6.71 14.04 4.47
C GLN A 53 7.57 14.26 3.23
N SER A 54 8.05 13.18 2.62
CA SER A 54 8.86 13.20 1.40
C SER A 54 8.02 13.31 0.11
N GLY A 55 6.70 13.10 0.18
CA GLY A 55 5.76 13.30 -0.93
C GLY A 55 4.87 12.08 -1.19
N ALA A 56 4.46 11.90 -2.46
CA ALA A 56 3.67 10.74 -2.86
C ALA A 56 4.46 9.43 -2.61
N ALA A 57 3.84 8.50 -1.89
CA ALA A 57 4.38 7.20 -1.52
C ALA A 57 3.75 6.07 -2.33
N ALA A 58 2.44 6.15 -2.57
CA ALA A 58 1.70 5.18 -3.37
C ALA A 58 0.38 5.80 -3.83
N THR A 59 -0.27 5.18 -4.80
CA THR A 59 -1.70 5.40 -5.08
C THR A 59 -2.45 4.07 -4.95
N PRO A 60 -3.79 4.08 -4.81
CA PRO A 60 -4.57 2.84 -4.82
C PRO A 60 -4.45 2.00 -6.10
N THR A 61 -3.86 2.56 -7.17
CA THR A 61 -3.75 1.95 -8.49
C THR A 61 -2.32 1.63 -8.92
N SER A 62 -1.31 2.25 -8.32
CA SER A 62 0.10 2.01 -8.63
C SER A 62 0.98 2.42 -7.46
N ASP A 63 1.84 1.53 -6.99
CA ASP A 63 2.86 1.83 -6.00
C ASP A 63 4.01 2.64 -6.64
N SER A 64 4.67 3.49 -5.84
CA SER A 64 5.79 4.31 -6.31
C SER A 64 7.10 3.52 -6.29
N THR A 65 8.00 3.80 -7.25
CA THR A 65 9.39 3.29 -7.20
C THR A 65 10.13 3.73 -5.93
N ARG A 66 9.77 4.89 -5.36
CA ARG A 66 10.38 5.45 -4.13
C ARG A 66 10.22 4.54 -2.92
N THR A 67 9.06 3.92 -2.78
CA THR A 67 8.67 3.10 -1.61
C THR A 67 8.55 1.62 -1.96
N MET A 68 9.05 1.23 -3.13
CA MET A 68 9.01 -0.12 -3.66
C MET A 68 9.76 -1.10 -2.74
N THR A 69 9.19 -2.30 -2.60
CA THR A 69 9.85 -3.42 -1.92
C THR A 69 11.05 -3.94 -2.71
N SER A 70 12.04 -4.47 -2.01
CA SER A 70 13.23 -5.09 -2.58
C SER A 70 13.58 -6.37 -1.82
N LEU A 71 14.62 -7.08 -2.26
CA LEU A 71 15.17 -8.22 -1.53
C LEU A 71 15.66 -7.84 -0.11
N GLU A 72 15.93 -6.56 0.12
CA GLU A 72 16.38 -6.05 1.42
C GLU A 72 15.22 -5.61 2.33
N THR A 73 13.97 -5.61 1.85
CA THR A 73 12.83 -5.16 2.64
C THR A 73 12.62 -6.05 3.85
N ARG A 74 12.68 -5.45 5.05
CA ARG A 74 12.44 -6.13 6.34
C ARG A 74 11.23 -5.60 7.10
N ARG A 75 10.73 -4.42 6.73
CA ARG A 75 9.55 -3.80 7.34
C ARG A 75 8.54 -3.49 6.24
N LEU A 76 7.41 -4.17 6.27
CA LEU A 76 6.38 -4.08 5.25
C LEU A 76 5.23 -3.21 5.74
N LEU A 77 4.78 -2.27 4.92
CA LEU A 77 3.47 -1.66 5.04
C LEU A 77 2.56 -2.27 3.97
N PHE A 78 1.54 -3.00 4.41
CA PHE A 78 0.54 -3.61 3.54
C PHE A 78 -0.74 -2.77 3.57
N ILE A 79 -1.15 -2.26 2.41
CA ILE A 79 -2.38 -1.46 2.26
C ILE A 79 -3.46 -2.31 1.59
N ILE A 80 -4.67 -2.31 2.14
CA ILE A 80 -5.87 -2.91 1.53
C ILE A 80 -6.91 -1.80 1.31
N ASN A 81 -7.26 -1.56 0.04
CA ASN A 81 -8.21 -0.53 -0.37
C ASN A 81 -9.64 -1.10 -0.39
N ALA A 82 -10.27 -1.16 0.77
CA ALA A 82 -11.61 -1.71 0.96
C ALA A 82 -12.69 -0.61 1.05
N TYR A 83 -13.04 -0.01 -0.09
CA TYR A 83 -13.96 1.14 -0.15
C TYR A 83 -15.46 0.79 -0.15
N ASP A 84 -15.82 -0.49 -0.01
CA ASP A 84 -17.22 -0.93 -0.07
C ASP A 84 -17.98 -0.80 1.26
N GLY A 85 -17.30 -0.40 2.34
CA GLY A 85 -17.86 -0.26 3.68
C GLY A 85 -18.19 -1.61 4.36
N ASN A 86 -17.80 -2.75 3.77
CA ASN A 86 -18.09 -4.06 4.31
C ASN A 86 -17.02 -4.49 5.31
N ARG A 87 -17.19 -4.09 6.58
CA ARG A 87 -16.22 -4.37 7.65
C ARG A 87 -15.86 -5.86 7.78
N ALA A 88 -16.84 -6.75 7.70
CA ALA A 88 -16.61 -8.19 7.83
C ALA A 88 -15.75 -8.73 6.68
N HIS A 89 -15.98 -8.25 5.46
CA HIS A 89 -15.18 -8.63 4.29
C HIS A 89 -13.75 -8.07 4.36
N THR A 90 -13.60 -6.82 4.81
CA THR A 90 -12.30 -6.21 5.10
C THR A 90 -11.50 -7.00 6.15
N GLU A 91 -12.13 -7.36 7.27
CA GLU A 91 -11.48 -8.16 8.32
C GLU A 91 -11.07 -9.55 7.83
N ALA A 92 -11.89 -10.19 6.99
CA ALA A 92 -11.54 -11.46 6.37
C ALA A 92 -10.33 -11.33 5.42
N ALA A 93 -10.26 -10.24 4.65
CA ALA A 93 -9.12 -9.95 3.78
C ALA A 93 -7.83 -9.69 4.58
N VAL A 94 -7.92 -8.95 5.69
CA VAL A 94 -6.80 -8.70 6.61
C VAL A 94 -6.31 -9.99 7.25
N ALA A 95 -7.22 -10.81 7.77
CA ALA A 95 -6.86 -12.09 8.38
C ALA A 95 -6.15 -13.01 7.38
N TYR A 96 -6.63 -13.06 6.14
CA TYR A 96 -5.98 -13.83 5.08
C TYR A 96 -4.61 -13.25 4.68
N ALA A 97 -4.45 -11.93 4.64
CA ALA A 97 -3.14 -11.31 4.40
C ALA A 97 -2.13 -11.69 5.49
N LEU A 98 -2.52 -11.63 6.77
CA LEU A 98 -1.66 -12.01 7.90
C LEU A 98 -1.30 -13.50 7.87
N GLU A 99 -2.26 -14.38 7.56
CA GLU A 99 -1.99 -15.82 7.39
C GLU A 99 -0.88 -16.06 6.35
N LEU A 100 -1.01 -15.44 5.18
CA LEU A 100 -0.04 -15.58 4.09
C LEU A 100 1.33 -15.00 4.46
N LEU A 101 1.36 -13.83 5.10
CA LEU A 101 2.60 -13.18 5.53
C LEU A 101 3.34 -14.00 6.59
N ARG A 102 2.64 -14.54 7.59
CA ARG A 102 3.22 -15.45 8.58
C ARG A 102 3.79 -16.70 7.92
N ARG A 103 3.02 -17.31 7.02
CA ARG A 103 3.39 -18.59 6.41
C ARG A 103 4.56 -18.48 5.42
N TYR A 104 4.59 -17.42 4.62
CA TYR A 104 5.51 -17.33 3.48
C TYR A 104 6.59 -16.26 3.64
N ALA A 105 6.44 -15.34 4.60
CA ALA A 105 7.37 -14.26 4.84
C ALA A 105 7.83 -14.17 6.31
N ASP A 106 7.52 -15.18 7.14
CA ASP A 106 7.92 -15.28 8.56
C ASP A 106 7.67 -13.98 9.35
N THR A 107 6.55 -13.33 9.05
CA THR A 107 6.21 -12.02 9.64
C THR A 107 5.85 -12.16 11.11
N HIS A 108 6.38 -11.23 11.91
CA HIS A 108 6.13 -11.07 13.34
C HIS A 108 5.88 -9.58 13.65
N ASP A 109 5.43 -9.27 14.87
CA ASP A 109 5.15 -7.91 15.35
C ASP A 109 4.13 -7.13 14.50
N GLU A 110 2.99 -7.76 14.18
CA GLU A 110 2.01 -7.16 13.28
C GLU A 110 1.12 -6.14 13.99
N ARG A 111 0.96 -4.98 13.37
CA ARG A 111 0.01 -3.95 13.79
C ARG A 111 -0.99 -3.70 12.67
N VAL A 112 -2.27 -3.87 12.97
CA VAL A 112 -3.37 -3.58 12.05
C VAL A 112 -4.06 -2.28 12.49
N VAL A 113 -4.31 -1.39 11.53
CA VAL A 113 -5.05 -0.14 11.73
C VAL A 113 -6.17 -0.07 10.70
N TYR A 114 -7.38 0.24 11.15
CA TYR A 114 -8.55 0.49 10.30
C TYR A 114 -8.85 1.99 10.30
N PHE A 115 -9.29 2.52 9.16
CA PHE A 115 -9.69 3.91 8.96
C PHE A 115 -11.17 3.96 8.56
#